data_AF-A0A846CJI5-F1
#
_entry.id   AF-A0A846CJI5-F1
#
_cell.length_a   1.000
_cell.length_b   1.000
_cell.length_c   1.000
_cell.angle_alpha   90.00
_cell.angle_beta   90.00
_cell.angle_gamma   90.00
#
_symmetry.space_group_name_H-M   'P 1'
#
loop_
_entity.id
_entity.type
_entity.pdbx_description
1 polymer ?
#
loop_
_entity_poly.entity_id
_entity_poly.type
_entity_poly.pdbx_seq_one_letter_code
_entity_poly.pdbx_strand_id
1 'polypeptide(L)'
;MNGSNFIEVNGIRFETLVPKRVLTLPKKDILQKLSDIGKHLLTPPLHPSPGYPVEIGIRITNNSDRSLYLSFYLALFPEIIRAKDGVSVPFDIGWFGLVAPLKSDFILAIPGESISFFFDANICWLCGKNYGFTTSFGG
;
A
#
# COMPACT_ATOMS: atom_id res chain seq x y z
N MET A 1 -5.85 -3.37 -20.55
CA MET A 1 -5.72 -4.76 -20.05
C MET A 1 -6.93 -5.05 -19.17
N ASN A 2 -7.88 -5.85 -19.64
CA ASN A 2 -9.02 -6.32 -18.83
C ASN A 2 -8.62 -7.64 -18.14
N GLY A 3 -7.76 -7.53 -17.14
CA GLY A 3 -7.58 -8.59 -16.16
C GLY A 3 -8.69 -8.49 -15.12
N SER A 4 -9.20 -9.63 -14.68
CA SER A 4 -10.04 -9.75 -13.47
C SER A 4 -9.50 -8.82 -12.37
N ASN A 5 -10.37 -8.08 -11.70
CA ASN A 5 -9.99 -7.25 -10.55
C ASN A 5 -9.92 -8.05 -9.25
N PHE A 6 -10.10 -9.37 -9.32
CA PHE A 6 -10.06 -10.24 -8.17
C PHE A 6 -9.19 -11.47 -8.37
N ILE A 7 -8.70 -11.98 -7.24
CA ILE A 7 -8.06 -13.27 -7.09
C ILE A 7 -8.78 -14.05 -5.99
N GLU A 8 -8.91 -15.37 -6.14
CA GLU A 8 -9.53 -16.22 -5.13
C GLU A 8 -8.58 -17.36 -4.75
N VAL A 9 -8.30 -17.51 -3.46
CA VAL A 9 -7.40 -18.53 -2.92
C VAL A 9 -8.06 -19.17 -1.71
N ASN A 10 -8.21 -20.49 -1.71
CA ASN A 10 -8.81 -21.26 -0.62
C ASN A 10 -10.21 -20.76 -0.20
N GLY A 11 -11.04 -20.39 -1.18
CA GLY A 11 -12.38 -19.85 -0.96
C GLY A 11 -12.40 -18.40 -0.46
N ILE A 12 -11.25 -17.71 -0.41
CA ILE A 12 -11.18 -16.31 0.00
C ILE A 12 -10.90 -15.47 -1.23
N ARG A 13 -11.87 -14.61 -1.59
CA ARG A 13 -11.78 -13.72 -2.73
C ARG A 13 -11.31 -12.35 -2.29
N PHE A 14 -10.29 -11.83 -2.97
CA PHE A 14 -9.75 -10.49 -2.81
C PHE A 14 -10.05 -9.71 -4.07
N GLU A 15 -10.79 -8.62 -3.97
CA GLU A 15 -11.14 -7.74 -5.10
C GLU A 15 -10.54 -6.36 -4.87
N THR A 16 -9.81 -5.85 -5.85
CA THR A 16 -9.26 -4.50 -5.83
C THR A 16 -10.36 -3.49 -6.17
N LEU A 17 -10.70 -2.63 -5.21
CA LEU A 17 -11.61 -1.50 -5.34
C LEU A 17 -10.81 -0.21 -5.57
N VAL A 18 -10.04 -0.16 -6.66
CA VAL A 18 -9.28 1.05 -7.02
C VAL A 18 -10.01 1.77 -8.15
N PRO A 19 -10.55 2.99 -7.92
CA PRO A 19 -11.26 3.74 -8.94
C PRO A 19 -10.32 4.20 -10.07
N LYS A 20 -9.03 4.41 -9.77
CA LYS A 20 -8.01 4.83 -10.74
C LYS A 20 -6.74 3.97 -10.65
N ARG A 21 -6.60 3.01 -11.57
CA ARG A 21 -5.47 2.06 -11.61
C ARG A 21 -4.16 2.63 -12.17
N VAL A 22 -4.21 3.83 -12.76
CA VAL A 22 -3.04 4.53 -13.30
C VAL A 22 -2.84 5.81 -12.51
N LEU A 23 -1.79 5.84 -11.71
CA LEU A 23 -1.45 6.96 -10.86
C LEU A 23 -0.26 7.72 -11.46
N THR A 24 -0.26 9.04 -11.32
CA THR A 24 0.90 9.86 -11.67
C THR A 24 1.81 9.91 -10.46
N LEU A 25 2.93 9.19 -10.54
CA LEU A 25 3.93 9.23 -9.48
C LEU A 25 4.58 10.62 -9.41
N PRO A 26 4.87 11.11 -8.19
CA PRO A 26 5.49 12.41 -8.03
C PRO A 26 6.91 12.41 -8.55
N LYS A 27 7.27 13.44 -9.33
CA LYS A 27 8.66 13.64 -9.75
C LYS A 27 9.47 14.19 -8.57
N LYS A 28 10.74 13.80 -8.46
CA LYS A 28 11.65 14.44 -7.51
C LYS A 28 11.70 15.95 -7.78
N ASP A 29 11.53 16.74 -6.73
CA ASP A 29 11.77 18.18 -6.80
C ASP A 29 13.28 18.49 -6.83
N ILE A 30 13.64 19.78 -6.95
CA ILE A 30 15.03 20.23 -7.03
C ILE A 30 15.78 19.94 -5.72
N LEU A 31 15.13 20.13 -4.57
CA LEU A 31 15.74 19.91 -3.26
C LEU A 31 16.05 18.43 -3.04
N GLN A 32 15.16 17.53 -3.47
CA GLN A 32 15.33 16.08 -3.45
C GLN A 32 16.47 15.65 -4.38
N LYS A 33 16.55 16.21 -5.60
CA LYS A 33 17.67 15.94 -6.51
C LYS A 33 19.01 16.43 -5.94
N LEU A 34 19.03 17.59 -5.30
CA LEU A 34 20.23 18.11 -4.63
C LEU A 34 20.61 17.25 -3.42
N SER A 35 19.64 16.71 -2.68
CA SER A 35 19.90 15.77 -1.59
C SER A 35 20.59 14.48 -2.07
N ASP A 36 20.29 14.01 -3.30
CA ASP A 36 20.99 12.87 -3.91
C ASP A 36 22.46 13.17 -4.21
N ILE A 37 22.79 14.42 -4.53
CA ILE A 37 24.16 14.90 -4.81
C ILE A 37 24.92 15.16 -3.50
N GLY A 38 24.23 15.67 -2.47
CA GLY A 38 24.78 16.01 -1.16
C GLY A 38 25.04 14.83 -0.22
N LYS A 39 24.77 13.58 -0.63
CA LYS A 39 24.95 12.34 0.18
C LYS A 39 26.37 12.08 0.70
N HIS A 40 27.36 12.91 0.33
CA HIS A 40 28.69 12.92 0.96
C HIS A 40 28.80 13.82 2.20
N LEU A 41 27.80 14.63 2.53
CA LEU A 41 27.84 15.59 3.64
C LEU A 41 26.56 15.55 4.47
N LEU A 42 26.59 14.65 5.47
CA LEU A 42 25.94 14.72 6.79
C LEU A 42 24.39 14.78 6.84
N THR A 43 23.86 13.75 7.52
CA THR A 43 22.46 13.49 7.96
C THR A 43 21.48 12.98 6.89
N PRO A 44 20.82 11.81 7.12
CA PRO A 44 19.68 11.40 6.30
C PRO A 44 18.58 12.46 6.45
N PRO A 45 17.85 12.84 5.39
CA PRO A 45 16.67 13.67 5.56
C PRO A 45 15.69 12.93 6.48
N LEU A 46 15.55 13.42 7.71
CA LEU A 46 14.69 12.84 8.75
C LEU A 46 13.19 12.97 8.45
N HIS A 47 12.83 13.70 7.38
CA HIS A 47 11.45 13.96 7.02
C HIS A 47 11.12 13.30 5.67
N PRO A 48 10.12 12.40 5.61
CA PRO A 48 9.61 11.92 4.34
C PRO A 48 9.12 13.11 3.51
N SER A 49 9.34 13.06 2.19
CA SER A 49 8.77 14.06 1.27
C SER A 49 7.24 14.09 1.41
N PRO A 50 6.56 15.20 1.04
CA PRO A 50 5.11 15.26 1.07
C PRO A 50 4.49 14.01 0.44
N GLY A 51 3.60 13.35 1.18
CA GLY A 51 2.86 12.20 0.70
C GLY A 51 1.88 12.62 -0.38
N TYR A 52 1.74 11.78 -1.40
CA TYR A 52 0.72 11.93 -2.43
C TYR A 52 -0.38 10.93 -2.13
N PRO A 53 -1.60 11.39 -1.82
CA PRO A 53 -2.69 10.50 -1.45
C PRO A 53 -3.08 9.63 -2.64
N VAL A 54 -3.32 8.35 -2.35
CA VAL A 54 -3.78 7.36 -3.31
C VAL A 54 -4.96 6.60 -2.71
N GLU A 55 -6.04 6.50 -3.47
CA GLU A 55 -7.20 5.73 -3.05
C GLU A 55 -6.98 4.26 -3.38
N ILE A 56 -6.86 3.44 -2.33
CA ILE A 56 -6.75 1.99 -2.46
C ILE A 56 -7.86 1.39 -1.62
N GLY A 57 -8.73 0.61 -2.27
CA GLY A 57 -9.72 -0.20 -1.60
C GLY A 57 -9.54 -1.67 -1.90
N ILE A 58 -9.94 -2.51 -0.94
CA ILE A 58 -10.00 -3.96 -1.10
C ILE A 58 -11.35 -4.45 -0.59
N ARG A 59 -11.96 -5.38 -1.32
CA ARG A 59 -13.09 -6.18 -0.85
C ARG A 59 -12.60 -7.60 -0.61
N ILE A 60 -12.89 -8.13 0.56
CA ILE A 60 -12.59 -9.51 0.90
C ILE A 60 -13.92 -10.22 1.08
N THR A 61 -14.15 -11.29 0.31
CA THR A 61 -15.33 -12.15 0.45
C THR A 61 -14.89 -13.52 0.95
N ASN A 62 -15.48 -13.95 2.06
CA ASN A 62 -15.23 -15.27 2.62
C ASN A 62 -16.22 -16.29 2.01
N ASN A 63 -15.84 -16.96 0.92
CA ASN A 63 -16.62 -18.06 0.35
C ASN A 63 -16.29 -19.42 0.99
N SER A 64 -15.45 -19.46 2.03
CA SER A 64 -15.16 -20.71 2.75
C SER A 64 -16.27 -21.07 3.72
N ASP A 65 -16.21 -22.29 4.26
CA ASP A 65 -17.16 -22.81 5.26
C ASP A 65 -16.79 -22.43 6.71
N ARG A 66 -15.68 -21.72 6.91
CA ARG A 66 -15.18 -21.30 8.22
C ARG A 66 -15.12 -19.78 8.35
N SER A 67 -15.28 -19.28 9.57
CA SER A 67 -15.04 -17.86 9.87
C SER A 67 -13.55 -17.54 9.85
N LEU A 68 -13.19 -16.32 9.42
CA LEU A 68 -11.82 -15.84 9.37
C LEU A 68 -11.64 -14.56 10.17
N TYR A 69 -10.49 -14.43 10.83
CA TYR A 69 -10.04 -13.18 11.42
C TYR A 69 -9.00 -12.54 10.50
N LEU A 70 -9.34 -11.40 9.92
CA LEU A 70 -8.51 -10.65 8.99
C LEU A 70 -7.65 -9.65 9.75
N SER A 71 -6.34 -9.63 9.47
CA SER A 71 -5.41 -8.63 10.01
C SER A 71 -4.69 -7.92 8.88
N PHE A 72 -4.65 -6.60 8.95
CA PHE A 72 -3.95 -5.75 7.99
C PHE A 72 -2.61 -5.22 8.52
N TYR A 73 -2.19 -5.66 9.70
CA TYR A 73 -1.00 -5.17 10.40
C TYR A 73 0.30 -5.27 9.56
N LEU A 74 0.41 -6.26 8.69
CA LEU A 74 1.56 -6.46 7.78
C LEU A 74 1.15 -6.84 6.36
N ALA A 75 -0.12 -6.69 5.99
CA ALA A 75 -0.67 -7.52 4.91
C ALA A 75 -0.72 -6.88 3.52
N LEU A 76 -0.49 -5.57 3.39
CA LEU A 76 -0.73 -4.88 2.12
C LEU A 76 0.50 -4.15 1.61
N PHE A 77 1.16 -4.78 0.64
CA PHE A 77 2.23 -4.20 -0.15
C PHE A 77 1.78 -4.17 -1.61
N PRO A 78 1.38 -3.00 -2.15
CA PRO A 78 1.03 -2.93 -3.55
C PRO A 78 2.29 -3.12 -4.39
N GLU A 79 2.16 -3.88 -5.48
CA GLU A 79 3.15 -3.79 -6.56
C GLU A 79 2.83 -2.57 -7.43
N ILE A 80 3.81 -1.70 -7.61
CA ILE A 80 3.69 -0.57 -8.53
C ILE A 80 4.40 -0.91 -9.82
N ILE A 81 3.64 -0.93 -10.91
CA ILE A 81 4.14 -1.19 -12.25
C ILE A 81 4.06 0.09 -13.07
N ARG A 82 5.13 0.42 -13.79
CA ARG A 82 5.13 1.58 -14.68
C ARG A 82 4.23 1.31 -15.88
N ALA A 83 3.21 2.15 -16.05
CA ALA A 83 2.19 1.99 -17.09
C ALA A 83 2.74 1.95 -18.53
N LYS A 84 3.92 2.52 -18.79
CA LYS A 84 4.52 2.59 -20.14
C LYS A 84 5.12 1.28 -20.60
N ASP A 85 5.83 0.58 -19.72
CA ASP A 85 6.72 -0.54 -20.07
C ASP A 85 6.53 -1.79 -19.21
N GLY A 86 5.63 -1.75 -18.22
CA GLY A 86 5.36 -2.90 -17.37
C GLY A 86 6.46 -3.19 -16.35
N VAL A 87 7.46 -2.31 -16.20
CA VAL A 87 8.57 -2.52 -15.27
C VAL A 87 8.15 -2.17 -13.85
N SER A 88 8.41 -3.07 -12.90
CA SER A 88 8.18 -2.83 -11.47
C SER A 88 9.03 -1.66 -10.99
N VAL A 89 8.42 -0.77 -10.23
CA VAL A 89 9.08 0.40 -9.64
C VAL A 89 9.67 -0.03 -8.30
N PRO A 90 11.00 0.13 -8.09
CA PRO A 90 11.62 -0.25 -6.82
C PRO A 90 11.03 0.57 -5.68
N PHE A 91 10.76 -0.13 -4.59
CA PHE A 91 9.93 0.34 -3.51
C PHE A 91 10.58 0.01 -2.18
N ASP A 92 10.83 1.03 -1.35
CA ASP A 92 11.31 0.86 0.02
C ASP A 92 10.09 0.85 0.95
N ILE A 93 10.04 -0.10 1.87
CA ILE A 93 8.88 -0.28 2.75
C ILE A 93 8.82 0.86 3.78
N GLY A 94 7.66 1.50 3.87
CA GLY A 94 7.34 2.53 4.85
C GLY A 94 7.19 1.98 6.26
N TRP A 95 7.34 2.89 7.23
CA TRP A 95 7.45 2.66 8.66
C TRP A 95 6.41 1.65 9.20
N PHE A 96 6.88 0.48 9.64
CA PHE A 96 6.07 -0.45 10.42
C PHE A 96 5.78 0.16 11.79
N GLY A 97 4.51 0.27 12.17
CA GLY A 97 4.17 0.45 13.58
C GLY A 97 4.81 -0.69 14.37
N LEU A 98 5.66 -0.37 15.37
CA LEU A 98 6.39 -1.37 16.17
C LEU A 98 5.50 -2.11 17.19
N VAL A 99 4.19 -1.87 17.16
CA VAL A 99 3.24 -2.33 18.19
C VAL A 99 2.43 -3.49 17.64
N ALA A 100 2.59 -4.67 18.22
CA ALA A 100 1.83 -5.85 17.83
C ALA A 100 0.30 -5.60 17.85
N PRO A 101 -0.46 -6.21 16.92
CA PRO A 101 -1.89 -5.97 16.83
C PRO A 101 -2.63 -6.54 18.06
N LEU A 102 -3.60 -5.79 18.54
CA LEU A 102 -4.56 -6.23 19.54
C LEU A 102 -5.61 -7.15 18.91
N LYS A 103 -6.29 -7.96 19.72
CA LYS A 103 -7.40 -8.81 19.24
C LYS A 103 -8.52 -8.00 18.57
N SER A 104 -8.75 -6.77 19.00
CA SER A 104 -9.70 -5.83 18.39
C SER A 104 -9.33 -5.40 16.98
N ASP A 105 -8.06 -5.53 16.59
CA ASP A 105 -7.56 -5.13 15.27
C ASP A 105 -7.83 -6.20 14.22
N PHE A 106 -8.38 -7.35 14.64
CA PHE A 106 -8.78 -8.43 13.76
C PHE A 106 -10.26 -8.33 13.44
N ILE A 107 -10.57 -8.36 12.16
CA ILE A 107 -11.95 -8.23 11.67
C ILE A 107 -12.47 -9.62 11.33
N LEU A 108 -13.58 -10.00 11.94
CA LEU A 108 -14.23 -11.28 11.69
C LEU A 108 -15.00 -11.22 10.36
N ALA A 109 -14.73 -12.15 9.45
CA ALA A 109 -15.51 -12.41 8.25
C ALA A 109 -16.16 -13.79 8.36
N ILE A 110 -17.49 -13.85 8.47
CA ILE A 110 -18.23 -15.13 8.50
C ILE A 110 -18.41 -15.69 7.08
N PRO A 111 -18.70 -17.01 6.91
CA PRO A 111 -19.01 -17.59 5.61
C PRO A 111 -20.09 -16.82 4.84
N GLY A 112 -19.83 -16.52 3.57
CA GLY A 112 -20.67 -15.74 2.67
C GLY A 112 -20.55 -14.22 2.83
N GLU A 113 -19.82 -13.72 3.82
CA GLU A 113 -19.71 -12.28 4.07
C GLU A 113 -18.66 -11.61 3.17
N SER A 114 -18.96 -10.38 2.74
CA SER A 114 -18.03 -9.48 2.09
C SER A 114 -17.75 -8.27 2.96
N ILE A 115 -16.48 -7.99 3.21
CA ILE A 115 -16.03 -6.80 3.94
C ILE A 115 -15.20 -5.93 3.00
N SER A 116 -15.46 -4.62 2.99
CA SER A 116 -14.73 -3.66 2.16
C SER A 116 -13.96 -2.67 3.02
N PHE A 117 -12.73 -2.37 2.60
CA PHE A 117 -11.84 -1.41 3.25
C PHE A 117 -11.35 -0.40 2.24
N PHE A 118 -11.15 0.83 2.69
CA PHE A 118 -10.43 1.87 1.96
C PHE A 118 -9.31 2.37 2.85
N PHE A 119 -8.10 2.43 2.31
CA PHE A 119 -6.92 2.87 3.02
C PHE A 119 -6.68 4.35 2.75
N ASP A 120 -6.42 5.12 3.80
CA ASP A 120 -5.74 6.41 3.66
C ASP A 120 -4.27 6.11 3.38
N ALA A 121 -3.98 6.01 2.08
CA ALA A 121 -2.70 5.56 1.59
C ALA A 121 -1.97 6.72 0.92
N ASN A 122 -0.66 6.77 1.11
CA ASN A 122 0.19 7.81 0.53
C ASN A 122 1.41 7.17 -0.13
N ILE A 123 1.80 7.72 -1.28
CA ILE A 123 3.08 7.43 -1.93
C ILE A 123 4.00 8.63 -1.72
N CYS A 124 5.23 8.41 -1.27
CA CYS A 124 6.22 9.46 -1.06
C CYS A 124 7.60 9.07 -1.59
N TRP A 125 8.54 10.02 -1.64
CA TRP A 125 9.95 9.71 -1.83
C TRP A 125 10.61 9.43 -0.48
N LEU A 126 11.25 8.27 -0.35
CA LEU A 126 12.05 7.89 0.80
C LEU A 126 13.52 8.23 0.55
N CYS A 127 14.07 9.11 1.41
CA CYS A 127 15.47 9.54 1.36
C CYS A 127 15.97 9.96 -0.04
N GLY A 128 15.06 10.52 -0.84
CA GLY A 128 15.30 10.91 -2.22
C GLY A 128 15.67 9.76 -3.16
N LYS A 129 15.62 8.49 -2.76
CA LYS A 129 16.14 7.37 -3.55
C LYS A 129 15.04 6.54 -4.21
N ASN A 130 14.14 6.01 -3.38
CA ASN A 130 13.08 5.09 -3.78
C ASN A 130 11.71 5.66 -3.39
N TYR A 131 10.63 5.10 -3.96
CA TYR A 131 9.29 5.41 -3.48
C TYR A 131 8.98 4.61 -2.20
N GLY A 132 8.17 5.20 -1.33
CA GLY A 132 7.61 4.58 -0.13
C GLY A 132 6.09 4.62 -0.12
N PHE A 133 5.49 3.66 0.58
CA PHE A 133 4.04 3.49 0.74
C PHE A 133 3.77 3.53 2.23
N THR A 134 2.82 4.36 2.60
CA THR A 134 2.32 4.39 3.97
C THR A 134 0.82 4.25 3.91
N THR A 135 0.28 3.34 4.70
CA THR A 135 -1.15 3.25 4.98
C THR A 135 -1.35 3.55 6.45
N SER A 136 -2.36 4.35 6.75
CA SER A 136 -2.99 4.34 8.06
C SER A 136 -4.27 3.53 7.96
N PHE A 137 -4.50 2.67 8.95
CA PHE A 137 -5.82 2.10 9.15
C PHE A 137 -6.60 3.12 9.99
N GLY A 138 -7.38 3.97 9.33
CA GLY A 138 -8.40 4.77 9.99
C GLY A 138 -9.60 3.88 10.28
N GLY A 139 -9.56 3.18 11.41
CA GLY A 139 -10.75 2.55 12.01
C GLY A 139 -11.59 3.58 12.72
#